data_AF-A0A5P2XG14-F1
#
_entry.id   AF-A0A5P2XG14-F1
#
_cell.length_a   1.000
_cell.length_b   1.000
_cell.length_c   1.000
_cell.angle_alpha   90.00
_cell.angle_beta   90.00
_cell.angle_gamma   90.00
#
_symmetry.space_group_name_H-M   'P 1'
#
loop_
_entity.id
_entity.type
_entity.pdbx_description
1 polymer ?
#
loop_
_entity_poly.entity_id
_entity_poly.type
_entity_poly.pdbx_seq_one_letter_code
_entity_poly.pdbx_strand_id
1 'polypeptide(L)'
;MTASENAPLEARTADHVSAVLLEQLADKLGGRAPGTVVFGEPIVSQDVTVIPVARIGFGFGGNTGQEAGRDTVVGGGAEARPLGFIEIKEGKATYKSIRDPWVSVLVPLTGGLLAGAAILRFLARRGRR
;
A
#
# COMPACT_ATOMS: atom_id res chain seq x y z
N MET A 1 -45.95 -12.44 32.10
CA MET A 1 -45.60 -12.99 30.77
C MET A 1 -45.30 -11.82 29.85
N THR A 2 -44.03 -11.40 29.69
CA THR A 2 -43.56 -10.50 28.61
C THR A 2 -42.05 -10.32 28.74
N ALA A 3 -41.24 -11.22 28.19
CA ALA A 3 -39.78 -10.99 28.10
C ALA A 3 -39.07 -11.68 26.93
N SER A 4 -39.78 -12.40 26.04
CA SER A 4 -39.09 -13.33 25.12
C SER A 4 -39.19 -13.00 23.62
N GLU A 5 -39.75 -11.85 23.22
CA GLU A 5 -40.05 -11.59 21.80
C GLU A 5 -39.03 -10.66 21.08
N ASN A 6 -38.12 -9.99 21.80
CA ASN A 6 -37.26 -8.95 21.19
C ASN A 6 -35.82 -9.39 20.88
N ALA A 7 -35.39 -10.58 21.31
CA ALA A 7 -34.04 -11.09 21.07
C ALA A 7 -33.59 -11.11 19.58
N PRO A 8 -34.45 -11.42 18.58
CA PRO A 8 -34.01 -11.42 17.18
C PRO A 8 -33.93 -10.02 16.55
N LEU A 9 -34.60 -9.02 17.14
CA LEU A 9 -34.58 -7.65 16.63
C LEU A 9 -33.28 -6.95 17.00
N GLU A 10 -32.84 -7.08 18.26
CA GLU A 10 -31.59 -6.48 18.74
C GLU A 10 -30.36 -7.03 18.02
N ALA A 11 -30.32 -8.33 17.73
CA ALA A 11 -29.24 -8.95 16.96
C ALA A 11 -29.17 -8.39 15.53
N ARG A 12 -30.31 -8.25 14.86
CA ARG A 12 -30.39 -7.66 13.51
C ARG A 12 -30.01 -6.17 13.48
N THR A 13 -30.37 -5.44 14.53
CA THR A 13 -29.97 -4.04 14.68
C THR A 13 -28.46 -3.91 14.92
N ALA A 14 -27.87 -4.78 15.74
CA ALA A 14 -26.43 -4.79 15.98
C ALA A 14 -25.61 -5.12 14.71
N ASP A 15 -26.07 -6.07 13.90
CA ASP A 15 -25.45 -6.39 12.61
C ASP A 15 -25.53 -5.22 11.62
N HIS A 16 -26.69 -4.55 11.55
CA HIS A 16 -26.88 -3.39 10.68
C HIS A 16 -26.03 -2.20 11.12
N VAL A 17 -25.96 -1.91 12.43
CA VAL A 17 -25.09 -0.86 12.99
C VAL A 17 -23.62 -1.16 12.70
N SER A 18 -23.20 -2.42 12.84
CA SER A 18 -21.82 -2.83 12.54
C SER A 18 -21.50 -2.69 11.04
N ALA A 19 -22.43 -3.04 10.16
CA ALA A 19 -22.28 -2.86 8.72
C ALA A 19 -22.15 -1.38 8.34
N VAL A 20 -23.01 -0.50 8.90
CA VAL A 20 -22.93 0.94 8.66
C VAL A 20 -21.61 1.53 9.18
N LEU A 21 -21.11 1.08 10.34
CA LEU A 21 -19.83 1.52 10.87
C LEU A 21 -18.65 1.05 10.01
N LEU A 22 -18.71 -0.18 9.48
CA LEU A 22 -17.70 -0.71 8.55
C LEU A 22 -17.70 0.06 7.22
N GLU A 23 -18.87 0.37 6.67
CA GLU A 23 -19.01 1.19 5.46
C GLU A 23 -18.47 2.61 5.70
N GLN A 24 -18.79 3.22 6.84
CA GLN A 24 -18.26 4.54 7.19
C GLN A 24 -16.73 4.53 7.40
N LEU A 25 -16.18 3.46 7.98
CA LEU A 25 -14.73 3.27 8.08
C LEU A 25 -14.11 3.08 6.69
N ALA A 26 -14.72 2.25 5.85
CA ALA A 26 -14.27 1.99 4.49
C ALA A 26 -14.32 3.26 3.63
N ASP A 27 -15.32 4.12 3.78
CA ASP A 27 -15.40 5.42 3.09
C ASP A 27 -14.35 6.40 3.63
N LYS A 28 -14.19 6.50 4.96
CA LYS A 28 -13.21 7.42 5.56
C LYS A 28 -11.75 7.00 5.35
N LEU A 29 -11.50 5.71 5.15
CA LEU A 29 -10.16 5.15 4.97
C LEU A 29 -9.86 4.87 3.50
N GLY A 30 -10.84 4.38 2.73
CA GLY A 30 -10.78 4.20 1.27
C GLY A 30 -10.81 5.52 0.51
N GLY A 31 -11.40 6.57 1.07
CA GLY A 31 -11.30 7.94 0.55
C GLY A 31 -9.94 8.62 0.79
N ARG A 32 -9.09 8.07 1.66
CA ARG A 32 -7.68 8.50 1.80
C ARG A 32 -6.87 7.76 0.73
N ALA A 33 -6.64 8.44 -0.38
CA ALA A 33 -5.90 7.91 -1.52
C ALA A 33 -4.60 7.20 -1.10
N PRO A 34 -4.26 6.05 -1.69
CA PRO A 34 -3.01 5.37 -1.42
C PRO A 34 -1.83 6.31 -1.73
N GLY A 35 -1.01 6.58 -0.71
CA GLY A 35 0.28 7.24 -0.88
C GLY A 35 0.31 8.73 -0.56
N THR A 36 -0.19 9.12 0.62
CA THR A 36 0.12 10.45 1.16
C THR A 36 1.63 10.56 1.40
N VAL A 37 2.26 11.58 0.81
CA VAL A 37 3.64 11.94 1.12
C VAL A 37 3.64 12.76 2.39
N VAL A 38 4.44 12.34 3.37
CA VAL A 38 4.64 13.02 4.64
C VAL A 38 6.07 13.53 4.74
N PHE A 39 6.22 14.71 5.32
CA PHE A 39 7.49 15.32 5.63
C PHE A 39 7.72 15.18 7.13
N GLY A 40 8.87 14.60 7.50
CA GLY A 40 9.29 14.49 8.88
C GLY A 40 9.76 15.82 9.46
N GLU A 41 9.97 15.84 10.77
CA GLU A 41 10.55 17.00 11.44
C GLU A 41 11.93 17.35 10.85
N PRO A 42 12.21 18.62 10.54
CA PRO A 42 13.53 19.03 10.07
C PRO A 42 14.59 18.82 11.14
N ILE A 43 15.68 18.14 10.78
CA ILE A 43 16.84 17.96 11.65
C ILE A 43 17.97 18.87 11.14
N VAL A 44 18.42 19.79 11.98
CA VAL A 44 19.50 20.74 11.65
C VAL A 44 20.81 20.23 12.26
N SER A 45 21.86 20.13 11.44
CA SER A 45 23.21 19.75 11.88
C SER A 45 24.26 20.54 11.11
N GLN A 46 25.13 21.28 11.82
CA GLN A 46 26.35 21.89 11.27
C GLN A 46 26.15 22.67 9.94
N ASP A 47 25.06 23.41 9.79
CA ASP A 47 24.65 24.16 8.57
C ASP A 47 23.92 23.38 7.46
N VAL A 48 23.50 22.14 7.75
CA VAL A 48 22.66 21.33 6.87
C VAL A 48 21.33 21.03 7.56
N THR A 49 20.21 21.32 6.89
CA THR A 49 18.87 20.93 7.33
C THR A 49 18.40 19.73 6.51
N VAL A 50 18.05 18.64 7.19
CA VAL A 50 17.55 17.42 6.58
C VAL A 50 16.07 17.28 6.88
N ILE A 51 15.23 17.16 5.84
CA ILE A 51 13.79 16.92 5.96
C ILE A 51 13.50 15.51 5.45
N PRO A 52 13.21 14.52 6.32
CA PRO A 52 12.84 13.18 5.90
C PRO A 52 11.55 13.17 5.09
N VAL A 53 11.47 12.33 4.06
CA VAL A 53 10.27 12.17 3.22
C VAL A 53 9.87 10.71 3.17
N ALA A 54 8.62 10.43 3.57
CA ALA A 54 8.05 9.09 3.52
C ALA A 54 6.69 9.10 2.83
N ARG A 55 6.28 7.93 2.35
CA ARG A 55 4.94 7.67 1.85
C ARG A 55 4.20 6.80 2.85
N ILE A 56 3.01 7.21 3.25
CA ILE A 56 2.12 6.41 4.09
C ILE A 56 0.97 5.89 3.22
N GLY A 57 0.68 4.60 3.37
CA GLY A 57 -0.44 3.94 2.74
C GLY A 57 -1.23 3.11 3.76
N PHE A 58 -2.52 2.96 3.50
CA PHE A 58 -3.41 2.08 4.26
C PHE A 58 -4.13 1.17 3.27
N GLY A 59 -4.37 -0.07 3.65
CA GLY A 59 -5.04 -1.06 2.82
C GLY A 59 -5.90 -1.98 3.65
N PHE A 60 -7.04 -2.39 3.10
CA PHE A 60 -7.97 -3.33 3.72
C PHE A 60 -8.27 -4.43 2.71
N GLY A 61 -8.32 -5.67 3.20
CA GLY A 61 -8.61 -6.84 2.39
C GLY A 61 -9.37 -7.87 3.22
N GLY A 62 -10.34 -8.52 2.62
CA GLY A 62 -11.07 -9.61 3.25
C GLY A 62 -11.39 -10.69 2.23
N ASN A 63 -11.63 -11.91 2.70
CA ASN A 63 -12.21 -12.96 1.88
C ASN A 63 -13.70 -13.07 2.20
N THR A 64 -14.52 -13.21 1.16
CA THR A 64 -15.94 -13.57 1.30
C THR A 64 -16.14 -14.98 0.73
N GLY A 65 -15.84 -15.99 1.53
CA GLY A 65 -16.16 -17.38 1.19
C GLY A 65 -17.68 -17.59 1.14
N GLN A 66 -18.21 -17.99 -0.01
CA GLN A 66 -19.65 -18.20 -0.25
C GLN A 66 -20.19 -19.51 0.36
N GLU A 67 -19.44 -20.16 1.25
CA GLU A 67 -19.85 -21.41 1.91
C GLU A 67 -20.18 -21.15 3.38
N ALA A 68 -21.42 -21.43 3.76
CA ALA A 68 -21.91 -21.32 5.12
C ALA A 68 -21.05 -22.17 6.07
N GLY A 69 -20.29 -21.51 6.92
CA GLY A 69 -19.50 -22.16 7.99
C GLY A 69 -17.99 -21.90 7.96
N ARG A 70 -17.45 -21.11 7.01
CA ARG A 70 -16.09 -20.58 7.11
C ARG A 70 -16.12 -19.14 7.59
N ASP A 71 -15.35 -18.84 8.63
CA ASP A 71 -15.26 -17.50 9.20
C ASP A 71 -14.81 -16.49 8.14
N THR A 72 -15.61 -15.43 7.96
CA THR A 72 -15.23 -14.26 7.17
C THR A 72 -14.05 -13.59 7.85
N VAL A 73 -12.88 -13.60 7.21
CA VAL A 73 -11.69 -12.91 7.72
C VAL A 73 -11.51 -11.60 6.97
N VAL A 74 -11.56 -10.52 7.72
CA VAL A 74 -11.28 -9.15 7.27
C VAL A 74 -10.02 -8.66 7.98
N GLY A 75 -9.10 -8.07 7.23
CA GLY A 75 -7.84 -7.53 7.74
C GLY A 75 -7.54 -6.16 7.15
N GLY A 76 -6.84 -5.34 7.92
CA GLY A 76 -6.35 -4.03 7.50
C GLY A 76 -4.89 -3.85 7.91
N GLY A 77 -4.16 -3.04 7.15
CA GLY A 77 -2.75 -2.74 7.39
C GLY A 77 -2.39 -1.31 7.01
N ALA A 78 -1.31 -0.82 7.63
CA ALA A 78 -0.68 0.45 7.31
C ALA A 78 0.78 0.20 6.91
N GLU A 79 1.27 0.90 5.90
CA GLU A 79 2.67 0.88 5.48
C GLU A 79 3.23 2.29 5.52
N ALA A 80 4.43 2.44 6.10
CA ALA A 80 5.23 3.65 6.00
C ALA A 80 6.51 3.32 5.21
N ARG A 81 6.64 3.89 4.01
CA ARG A 81 7.76 3.64 3.10
C ARG A 81 8.65 4.87 2.97
N PRO A 82 9.91 4.84 3.41
CA PRO A 82 10.82 5.96 3.23
C PRO A 82 11.10 6.17 1.73
N LEU A 83 10.99 7.41 1.26
CA LEU A 83 11.25 7.78 -0.14
C LEU A 83 12.64 8.43 -0.30
N GLY A 84 13.06 9.20 0.71
CA GLY A 84 14.25 10.00 0.66
C GLY A 84 14.29 11.07 1.75
N PHE A 85 15.13 12.07 1.55
CA PHE A 85 15.18 13.27 2.35
C PHE A 85 15.54 14.49 1.50
N ILE A 86 15.10 15.66 1.92
CA ILE A 86 15.49 16.95 1.33
C ILE A 86 16.64 17.48 2.18
N GLU A 87 17.78 17.71 1.54
CA GLU A 87 18.94 18.35 2.13
C GLU A 87 18.92 19.84 1.75
N ILE A 88 18.91 20.72 2.74
CA ILE A 88 19.02 22.17 2.56
C ILE A 88 20.39 22.58 3.10
N LYS A 89 21.26 23.05 2.21
CA LYS A 89 22.61 23.54 2.53
C LYS A 89 22.88 24.81 1.72
N GLU A 90 23.43 25.84 2.36
CA GLU A 90 23.78 27.12 1.68
C GLU A 90 22.60 27.73 0.89
N GLY A 91 21.37 27.59 1.42
CA GLY A 91 20.15 28.06 0.77
C GLY A 91 19.68 27.23 -0.43
N LYS A 92 20.34 26.11 -0.76
CA LYS A 92 19.96 25.20 -1.84
C LYS A 92 19.28 23.96 -1.28
N ALA A 93 18.09 23.64 -1.78
CA ALA A 93 17.37 22.41 -1.46
C ALA A 93 17.62 21.32 -2.51
N THR A 94 18.13 20.16 -2.09
CA THR A 94 18.42 19.00 -2.93
C THR A 94 17.71 17.76 -2.39
N TYR A 95 16.90 17.12 -3.21
CA TYR A 95 16.25 15.86 -2.83
C TYR A 95 17.17 14.66 -3.08
N LYS A 96 17.39 13.83 -2.06
CA LYS A 96 18.16 12.58 -2.13
C LYS A 96 17.22 11.40 -1.89
N SER A 97 17.07 10.54 -2.90
CA SER A 97 16.20 9.36 -2.81
C SER A 97 16.91 8.19 -2.15
N ILE A 98 16.23 7.53 -1.21
CA ILE A 98 16.67 6.27 -0.62
C ILE A 98 16.08 5.14 -1.47
N ARG A 99 16.79 4.75 -2.54
CA ARG A 99 16.46 3.56 -3.33
C ARG A 99 17.44 2.45 -2.99
N ASP A 100 16.93 1.22 -2.90
CA ASP A 100 17.76 0.04 -2.70
C ASP A 100 18.66 -0.16 -3.94
N PRO A 101 20.01 -0.09 -3.80
CA PRO A 101 20.93 -0.24 -4.92
C PRO A 101 20.71 -1.54 -5.69
N TRP A 102 20.29 -2.60 -5.01
CA TRP A 102 20.09 -3.92 -5.62
C TRP A 102 18.91 -3.94 -6.59
N VAL A 103 17.82 -3.25 -6.29
CA VAL A 103 16.65 -3.17 -7.19
C VAL A 103 17.01 -2.44 -8.49
N SER A 104 17.87 -1.41 -8.41
CA SER A 104 18.32 -0.68 -9.59
C SER A 104 19.21 -1.51 -10.52
N VAL A 105 19.86 -2.57 -10.01
CA VAL A 105 20.76 -3.44 -10.77
C VAL A 105 20.04 -4.69 -11.28
N LEU A 106 19.28 -5.38 -10.41
CA LEU A 106 18.63 -6.64 -10.78
C LEU A 106 17.51 -6.47 -11.80
N VAL A 107 16.66 -5.44 -11.68
CA VAL A 107 15.52 -5.23 -12.58
C VAL A 107 15.93 -5.06 -14.05
N PRO A 108 16.90 -4.20 -14.41
CA PRO A 108 17.34 -4.10 -15.81
C PRO A 108 18.08 -5.36 -16.29
N LEU A 109 18.81 -6.06 -15.42
CA LEU A 109 19.47 -7.32 -15.79
C LEU A 109 18.45 -8.41 -16.15
N THR A 110 17.43 -8.64 -15.32
CA THR A 110 16.40 -9.64 -15.59
C THR A 110 15.53 -9.24 -16.78
N GLY A 111 15.18 -7.95 -16.89
CA GLY A 111 14.42 -7.42 -18.03
C GLY A 111 15.19 -7.57 -19.35
N GLY A 112 16.47 -7.24 -19.36
CA GLY A 112 17.35 -7.38 -20.53
C GLY A 112 17.53 -8.83 -20.95
N LEU A 113 17.72 -9.76 -20.00
CA LEU A 113 17.88 -11.19 -20.28
C LEU A 113 16.60 -11.79 -20.90
N LEU A 114 15.43 -11.46 -20.34
CA LEU A 114 14.14 -11.95 -20.85
C LEU A 114 13.82 -11.38 -22.24
N ALA A 115 14.03 -10.08 -22.44
CA ALA A 115 13.84 -9.44 -23.74
C ALA A 115 14.80 -10.01 -24.80
N GLY A 116 16.08 -10.17 -24.45
CA GLY A 116 17.09 -10.78 -25.32
C GLY A 116 16.74 -12.22 -25.71
N ALA A 117 16.32 -13.04 -24.74
CA ALA A 117 15.89 -14.41 -25.00
C ALA A 117 14.64 -14.48 -25.90
N ALA A 118 13.67 -13.58 -25.71
CA ALA A 118 12.48 -13.51 -26.53
C ALA A 118 12.80 -13.12 -27.99
N ILE A 119 13.68 -12.13 -28.20
CA ILE A 119 14.15 -11.70 -29.53
C ILE A 119 14.90 -12.85 -30.21
N LEU A 120 15.83 -13.50 -29.51
CA LEU A 120 16.59 -14.62 -30.05
C LEU A 120 15.67 -15.78 -30.45
N ARG A 121 14.67 -16.08 -29.61
CA ARG A 121 13.68 -17.14 -29.88
C ARG A 121 12.77 -16.78 -31.05
N PHE A 122 12.43 -15.50 -31.24
CA PHE A 122 11.66 -15.02 -32.38
C PHE A 122 12.45 -15.14 -33.69
N LEU A 123 13.72 -14.72 -33.69
CA LEU A 123 14.61 -14.85 -34.85
C LEU A 123 14.86 -16.33 -35.21
N ALA A 124 15.11 -17.18 -34.22
CA ALA A 124 15.33 -18.62 -34.41
C ALA A 124 14.09 -19.39 -34.91
N ARG A 125 12.89 -18.82 -34.75
CA ARG A 125 11.63 -19.36 -35.31
C ARG A 125 11.39 -18.88 -36.75
N ARG A 126 11.89 -17.70 -37.11
CA ARG A 126 11.74 -17.11 -38.45
C ARG A 126 12.67 -17.76 -39.49
N GLY A 127 13.88 -18.16 -39.09
CA GLY A 127 14.82 -18.87 -39.97
C GLY A 127 14.53 -20.38 -40.18
N ARG A 128 13.43 -20.89 -39.62
CA ARG A 128 13.03 -22.31 -39.69
C ARG A 128 11.75 -22.54 -40.50
N ARG A 129 11.23 -21.49 -41.13
CA ARG A 129 10.15 -21.50 -42.13
C ARG A 129 10.75 -21.11 -43.47
#